data_AF-A0A2D4H4C4-F1
#
_entry.id   AF-A0A2D4H4C4-F1
#
_cell.length_a   1.000
_cell.length_b   1.000
_cell.length_c   1.000
_cell.angle_alpha   90.00
_cell.angle_beta   90.00
_cell.angle_gamma   90.00
#
_symmetry.space_group_name_H-M   'P 1'
#
loop_
_entity.id
_entity.type
_entity.pdbx_description
1 polymer ?
#
loop_
_entity_poly.entity_id
_entity_poly.type
_entity_poly.pdbx_seq_one_letter_code
_entity_poly.pdbx_strand_id
1 'polypeptide(L)'
;MIFHTPFCKLVQKCFARILLNDFLASHKSDTDSGIYNGLKDFSNVKLEETYFNREVDKAFQKASHELFKQKTQPSLFLSAHNGNMYTPSVYGCLTSLLA
;
A
#
# COMPACT_ATOMS: atom_id res chain seq x y z
N MET A 1 4.22 -7.20 5.42
CA MET A 1 3.53 -7.64 4.20
C MET A 1 4.51 -7.46 3.05
N ILE A 2 4.67 -8.49 2.23
CA ILE A 2 5.64 -8.50 1.12
C ILE A 2 4.89 -8.66 -0.19
N PHE A 3 5.47 -8.17 -1.28
CA PHE A 3 4.85 -8.15 -2.60
C PHE A 3 5.83 -8.62 -3.66
N HIS A 4 5.31 -9.07 -4.80
CA HIS A 4 6.09 -9.06 -6.03
C HIS A 4 6.44 -7.60 -6.37
N THR A 5 7.73 -7.30 -6.58
CA THR A 5 8.22 -5.94 -6.74
C THR A 5 8.84 -5.74 -8.13
N PRO A 6 8.06 -5.26 -9.12
CA PRO A 6 8.62 -4.83 -10.39
C PRO A 6 9.38 -3.49 -10.24
N PHE A 7 8.91 -2.62 -9.34
CA PHE A 7 9.62 -1.43 -8.89
C PHE A 7 8.99 -0.92 -7.57
N CYS A 8 9.79 -0.33 -6.68
CA CYS A 8 9.37 -0.01 -5.31
C CYS A 8 8.17 0.95 -5.24
N LYS A 9 8.06 1.90 -6.19
CA LYS A 9 6.94 2.85 -6.23
C LYS A 9 5.59 2.15 -6.44
N LEU A 10 5.52 1.03 -7.16
CA LEU A 10 4.28 0.28 -7.31
C LEU A 10 3.87 -0.37 -5.99
N VAL A 11 4.83 -0.90 -5.24
CA VAL A 11 4.54 -1.60 -3.97
C VAL A 11 3.93 -0.65 -2.94
N GLN A 12 4.38 0.61 -2.90
CA GLN A 12 3.76 1.63 -2.07
C GLN A 12 2.27 1.83 -2.43
N LYS A 13 1.93 1.85 -3.72
CA LYS A 13 0.53 1.91 -4.18
C LYS A 13 -0.25 0.66 -3.83
N CYS A 14 0.35 -0.52 -3.96
CA CYS A 14 -0.31 -1.80 -3.61
C CYS A 14 -0.67 -1.83 -2.12
N PHE A 15 0.22 -1.37 -1.25
CA PHE A 15 -0.06 -1.30 0.19
C PHE A 15 -1.16 -0.27 0.50
N ALA A 16 -1.12 0.91 -0.13
CA ALA A 16 -2.19 1.90 -0.04
C ALA A 16 -3.54 1.36 -0.54
N ARG A 17 -3.53 0.54 -1.58
CA ARG A 17 -4.72 -0.10 -2.13
C ARG A 17 -5.34 -1.09 -1.16
N ILE A 18 -4.54 -1.81 -0.38
CA ILE A 18 -5.05 -2.68 0.69
C ILE A 18 -5.73 -1.83 1.77
N LEU A 19 -5.14 -0.69 2.16
CA LEU A 19 -5.77 0.22 3.11
C LEU A 19 -7.13 0.75 2.61
N LEU A 20 -7.28 1.00 1.31
CA LEU A 20 -8.58 1.33 0.71
C LEU A 20 -9.59 0.19 0.83
N ASN A 21 -9.16 -1.07 0.64
CA ASN A 21 -10.04 -2.22 0.83
C ASN A 21 -10.49 -2.32 2.29
N ASP A 22 -9.56 -2.16 3.24
CA ASP A 22 -9.87 -2.18 4.68
C ASP A 22 -10.84 -1.05 5.06
N PHE A 23 -10.62 0.14 4.50
CA PHE A 23 -11.49 1.29 4.71
C PHE A 23 -12.92 1.03 4.22
N LEU A 24 -13.11 0.55 2.99
CA LEU A 24 -14.44 0.27 2.42
C LEU A 24 -15.12 -0.95 3.06
N ALA A 25 -14.36 -1.92 3.57
CA ALA A 25 -14.90 -3.05 4.32
C ALA A 25 -15.36 -2.67 5.73
N SER A 26 -14.82 -1.58 6.30
CA SER A 26 -15.15 -1.15 7.65
C SER A 26 -16.46 -0.34 7.70
N HIS A 27 -17.53 -0.94 8.26
CA HIS A 27 -18.83 -0.27 8.41
C HIS A 27 -18.83 0.96 9.36
N LYS A 28 -17.74 1.17 10.13
CA LYS A 28 -17.55 2.26 11.09
C LYS A 28 -16.09 2.74 11.07
N SER A 29 -15.59 3.10 9.89
CA SER A 29 -14.30 3.78 9.81
C SER A 29 -14.44 5.11 10.56
N ASP A 30 -13.72 5.30 11.65
CA ASP A 30 -13.60 6.62 12.27
C ASP A 30 -12.79 7.51 11.32
N THR A 31 -13.50 8.34 10.56
CA THR A 31 -12.91 9.27 9.58
C THR A 31 -12.46 10.57 10.21
N ASP A 32 -12.74 10.76 11.49
CA ASP A 32 -12.47 11.99 12.23
C ASP A 32 -11.20 11.82 13.11
N SER A 33 -10.71 10.59 13.28
CA SER A 33 -9.47 10.28 14.00
C SER A 33 -8.70 9.09 13.40
N GLY A 34 -7.48 8.86 13.88
CA GLY A 34 -6.67 7.69 13.50
C GLY A 34 -6.21 7.66 12.03
N ILE A 35 -6.11 6.46 11.47
CA ILE A 35 -5.51 6.21 10.14
C ILE A 35 -6.43 6.63 8.98
N TYR A 36 -7.73 6.80 9.21
CA TYR A 36 -8.71 7.19 8.19
C TYR A 36 -9.10 8.67 8.28
N ASN A 37 -8.41 9.44 9.12
CA ASN A 37 -8.64 10.87 9.27
C ASN A 37 -8.59 11.59 7.91
N GLY A 38 -9.68 12.27 7.55
CA GLY A 38 -9.78 13.02 6.29
C GLY A 38 -10.06 12.16 5.05
N LEU A 39 -10.47 10.90 5.21
CA LEU A 39 -10.85 10.01 4.08
C LEU A 39 -12.36 9.87 3.87
N LYS A 40 -13.18 10.65 4.59
CA LYS A 40 -14.64 10.58 4.56
C LYS A 40 -15.23 10.69 3.15
N ASP A 41 -14.66 11.55 2.31
CA ASP A 41 -15.12 11.77 0.94
C ASP A 41 -14.99 10.52 0.05
N PHE A 42 -14.17 9.55 0.45
CA PHE A 42 -13.95 8.31 -0.29
C PHE A 42 -14.84 7.15 0.19
N SER A 43 -15.74 7.34 1.16
CA SER A 43 -16.51 6.26 1.80
C SER A 43 -17.44 5.49 0.85
N ASN A 44 -17.84 6.12 -0.26
CA ASN A 44 -18.81 5.56 -1.22
C ASN A 44 -18.19 5.25 -2.59
N VAL A 45 -16.85 5.30 -2.72
CA VAL A 45 -16.20 4.96 -3.99
C VAL A 45 -16.28 3.46 -4.24
N LYS A 46 -16.46 3.06 -5.50
CA LYS A 46 -16.34 1.65 -5.90
C LYS A 46 -14.89 1.30 -6.22
N LEU A 47 -14.45 0.11 -5.82
CA LEU A 47 -13.07 -0.32 -6.04
C LEU A 47 -12.71 -0.30 -7.53
N GLU A 48 -13.60 -0.80 -8.38
CA GLU A 48 -13.42 -0.88 -9.82
C GLU A 48 -13.29 0.48 -10.52
N GLU A 49 -13.79 1.56 -9.92
CA GLU A 49 -13.73 2.92 -10.48
C GLU A 49 -12.47 3.68 -10.05
N THR A 50 -11.68 3.13 -9.11
CA THR A 50 -10.58 3.85 -8.45
C THR A 50 -9.18 3.45 -8.90
N TYR A 51 -9.03 2.56 -9.88
CA TYR A 51 -7.71 2.07 -10.34
C TYR A 51 -6.77 3.19 -10.78
N PHE A 52 -7.30 4.24 -11.42
CA PHE A 52 -6.54 5.38 -11.94
C PHE A 52 -6.93 6.70 -11.28
N ASN A 53 -7.76 6.67 -10.24
CA ASN A 53 -8.16 7.87 -9.52
C ASN A 53 -6.97 8.40 -8.71
N ARG A 54 -6.41 9.54 -9.15
CA ARG A 54 -5.23 10.15 -8.54
C ARG A 54 -5.48 10.70 -7.13
N GLU A 55 -6.71 11.09 -6.82
CA GLU A 55 -7.08 11.63 -5.51
C GLU A 55 -7.10 10.52 -4.48
N VAL A 56 -7.74 9.40 -4.81
CA VAL A 56 -7.73 8.18 -4.00
C VAL A 56 -6.29 7.68 -3.81
N ASP A 57 -5.51 7.56 -4.90
CA ASP A 57 -4.12 7.10 -4.83
C ASP A 57 -3.27 7.96 -3.87
N LYS A 58 -3.39 9.30 -3.97
CA LYS A 58 -2.66 10.22 -3.08
C LYS A 58 -3.13 10.12 -1.63
N ALA A 59 -4.44 10.11 -1.40
CA ALA A 59 -5.01 10.10 -0.06
C ALA A 59 -4.61 8.82 0.70
N PHE A 60 -4.75 7.66 0.07
CA PHE A 60 -4.44 6.39 0.71
C PHE A 60 -2.93 6.11 0.82
N GLN A 61 -2.10 6.62 -0.09
CA GLN A 61 -0.65 6.59 0.11
C GLN A 61 -0.20 7.44 1.30
N LYS A 62 -0.82 8.62 1.51
CA LYS A 62 -0.55 9.46 2.67
C LYS A 62 -1.00 8.77 3.96
N ALA A 63 -2.24 8.28 4.00
CA ALA A 63 -2.81 7.61 5.17
C ALA A 63 -2.03 6.33 5.55
N SER A 64 -1.59 5.55 4.56
CA SER A 64 -0.85 4.30 4.79
C SER A 64 0.65 4.49 5.03
N HIS A 65 1.19 5.71 5.01
CA HIS A 65 2.63 5.94 4.98
C HIS A 65 3.38 5.28 6.14
N GLU A 66 2.97 5.54 7.38
CA GLU A 66 3.66 4.97 8.55
C GLU A 66 3.52 3.44 8.62
N LEU A 67 2.34 2.91 8.26
CA LEU A 67 2.12 1.47 8.18
C LEU A 67 2.98 0.82 7.09
N PHE A 68 3.16 1.49 5.96
CA PHE A 68 4.06 1.03 4.90
C PHE A 68 5.51 0.97 5.39
N LYS A 69 5.99 2.02 6.07
CA LYS A 69 7.34 2.06 6.64
C LYS A 69 7.58 0.91 7.62
N GLN A 70 6.58 0.60 8.44
CA GLN A 70 6.68 -0.47 9.44
C GLN A 70 6.55 -1.87 8.85
N LYS A 71 5.61 -2.08 7.92
CA LYS A 71 5.18 -3.42 7.50
C LYS A 71 5.77 -3.86 6.16
N THR A 72 6.23 -2.94 5.32
CA THR A 72 6.56 -3.25 3.91
C THR A 72 7.91 -2.71 3.49
N GLN A 73 8.30 -1.50 3.93
CA GLN A 73 9.58 -0.90 3.55
C GLN A 73 10.81 -1.79 3.83
N PRO A 74 10.91 -2.52 4.96
CA PRO A 74 12.05 -3.41 5.22
C PRO A 74 12.20 -4.51 4.16
N SER A 75 11.09 -4.93 3.53
CA SER A 75 11.14 -5.97 2.49
C SER A 75 11.66 -5.46 1.14
N LEU A 76 11.93 -4.17 0.97
CA LEU A 76 12.23 -3.60 -0.35
C LEU A 76 13.72 -3.35 -0.59
N PHE A 77 14.59 -3.68 0.36
CA PHE A 77 16.03 -3.41 0.25
C PHE A 77 16.64 -4.02 -1.02
N LEU A 78 16.47 -5.33 -1.24
CA LEU A 78 17.02 -6.00 -2.41
C LEU A 78 16.40 -5.47 -3.72
N SER A 79 15.08 -5.26 -3.75
CA SER A 79 14.41 -4.74 -4.94
C SER A 79 14.86 -3.32 -5.31
N ALA A 80 15.21 -2.48 -4.33
CA ALA A 80 15.73 -1.14 -4.57
C ALA A 80 17.15 -1.14 -5.19
N HIS A 81 17.95 -2.18 -4.92
CA HIS A 81 19.34 -2.28 -5.38
C HIS A 81 19.54 -3.22 -6.57
N ASN A 82 18.64 -4.18 -6.78
CA ASN A 82 18.74 -5.19 -7.84
C ASN A 82 17.61 -5.10 -8.88
N GLY A 83 16.56 -4.34 -8.63
CA GLY A 83 15.42 -4.19 -9.53
C GLY A 83 14.51 -5.42 -9.59
N ASN A 84 13.75 -5.54 -10.68
CA ASN A 84 12.79 -6.62 -10.87
C ASN A 84 13.49 -7.93 -11.20
N MET A 85 13.29 -8.94 -10.36
CA MET A 85 13.79 -10.29 -10.60
C MET A 85 12.75 -11.23 -11.21
N TYR A 86 11.56 -10.74 -11.61
CA TYR A 86 10.42 -11.53 -12.07
C TYR A 86 9.93 -12.52 -11.00
N THR A 87 9.85 -13.82 -11.34
CA THR A 87 9.34 -14.89 -10.48
C THR A 87 9.95 -14.86 -9.06
N PRO A 88 11.28 -14.74 -8.86
CA PRO A 88 11.86 -14.67 -7.53
C PRO A 88 11.67 -13.33 -6.79
N SER A 89 11.10 -12.29 -7.39
CA SER A 89 11.07 -10.94 -6.78
C SER A 89 10.44 -10.90 -5.38
N VAL A 90 9.33 -11.63 -5.17
CA VAL A 90 8.69 -11.70 -3.84
C VAL A 90 9.55 -12.44 -2.81
N TYR A 91 10.29 -13.47 -3.22
CA TYR A 91 11.22 -14.18 -2.35
C TYR A 91 12.44 -13.30 -2.03
N GLY A 92 12.88 -12.46 -2.97
CA GLY A 92 13.87 -11.42 -2.69
C GLY A 92 13.40 -10.40 -1.65
N CYS A 93 12.10 -10.07 -1.66
CA CYS A 93 11.50 -9.23 -0.64
C CYS A 93 11.46 -9.94 0.73
N LEU A 94 11.18 -11.25 0.74
CA LEU A 94 11.27 -12.06 1.97
C LEU A 94 12.69 -12.08 2.53
N THR A 95 13.70 -12.29 1.70
CA THR A 95 15.11 -12.23 2.12
C THR A 95 15.46 -10.87 2.71
N SER A 96 15.02 -9.78 2.09
CA SER A 96 15.24 -8.42 2.61
C SER A 96 14.60 -8.19 3.98
N LEU A 97 13.46 -8.84 4.25
CA LEU A 97 12.75 -8.72 5.53
C LEU A 97 13.40 -9.51 6.67
N LEU A 98 14.10 -10.60 6.35
CA LEU A 98 14.74 -11.49 7.33
C LEU A 98 16.17 -11.07 7.69
N ALA A 99 16.79 -10.23 6.87
CA ALA A 99 18.19 -9.81 6.99
C ALA A 99 18.41 -8.66 7.98
#